data_AF-A0A914DN23-F1
#
_entry.id   AF-A0A914DN23-F1
#
_cell.length_a   1.000
_cell.length_b   1.000
_cell.length_c   1.000
_cell.angle_alpha   90.00
_cell.angle_beta   90.00
_cell.angle_gamma   90.00
#
_symmetry.space_group_name_H-M   'P 1'
#
loop_
_entity.id
_entity.type
_entity.pdbx_description
1 polymer ?
#
loop_
_entity_poly.entity_id
_entity_poly.type
_entity_poly.pdbx_seq_one_letter_code
_entity_poly.pdbx_strand_id
1 'polypeptide(L)'
;MPVTWFREKIVEPLHDRYKRPYYHRKLNRVPEVDQCGVNDAACIYEAAEQFRLDKLVDRYILHILQNRAYDCLIQHKPYREPCIKLIDDWQESELNWFIKYGELGASADVMDCYMKQKHRMVWERRHPEIMEERQKRYEEHKRRVENGDLDYHFYKKGLYWQDKKNYLAPYEPFTQRPGIEGDQPLSKDWQYYKKLAEDPEFDKKQGKTADYSNNPFRGRW
;
A
#
# COMPACT_ATOMS: atom_id res chain seq x y z
N MET A 1 10.56 43.69 5.18
CA MET A 1 12.00 43.99 5.26
C MET A 1 12.65 43.85 6.67
N PRO A 2 12.18 42.94 7.57
CA PRO A 2 13.02 42.44 8.67
C PRO A 2 13.54 41.00 8.48
N VAL A 3 12.77 40.14 7.77
CA VAL A 3 13.14 38.74 7.53
C VAL A 3 14.34 38.61 6.59
N THR A 4 14.38 39.42 5.53
CA THR A 4 15.51 39.46 4.58
C THR A 4 16.80 39.92 5.28
N TRP A 5 16.72 40.95 6.14
CA TRP A 5 17.86 41.42 6.94
C TRP A 5 18.37 40.34 7.90
N PHE A 6 17.48 39.62 8.61
CA PHE A 6 17.88 38.55 9.52
C PHE A 6 18.56 37.39 8.77
N ARG A 7 18.05 37.03 7.60
CA ARG A 7 18.66 36.02 6.74
C ARG A 7 20.09 36.42 6.33
N GLU A 8 20.24 37.62 5.79
CA GLU A 8 21.52 38.13 5.26
C GLU A 8 22.56 38.39 6.36
N LYS A 9 22.13 38.92 7.51
CA LYS A 9 23.05 39.37 8.57
C LYS A 9 23.35 38.30 9.62
N ILE A 10 22.43 37.37 9.87
CA ILE A 10 22.57 36.38 10.94
C ILE A 10 22.68 34.96 10.36
N VAL A 11 21.76 34.55 9.48
CA VAL A 11 21.69 33.14 9.03
C VAL A 11 22.82 32.77 8.06
N GLU A 12 23.01 33.55 6.99
CA GLU A 12 23.99 33.26 5.94
C GLU A 12 25.44 33.24 6.45
N PRO A 13 25.90 34.20 7.29
CA PRO A 13 27.26 34.16 7.85
C PRO A 13 27.53 32.97 8.79
N LEU A 14 26.49 32.41 9.43
CA LEU A 14 26.59 31.19 10.23
C LEU A 14 26.62 29.93 9.36
N HIS A 15 25.96 29.94 8.20
CA HIS A 15 25.82 28.78 7.33
C HIS A 15 27.09 28.48 6.52
N ASP A 16 27.75 29.50 5.96
CA ASP A 16 28.79 29.24 4.96
C ASP A 16 30.19 29.04 5.56
N ARG A 17 30.48 29.62 6.73
CA ARG A 17 31.82 29.59 7.32
C ARG A 17 32.11 28.40 8.25
N TYR A 18 31.09 27.73 8.78
CA TYR A 18 31.26 26.69 9.82
C TYR A 18 30.51 25.38 9.54
N LYS A 19 29.94 25.21 8.35
CA LYS A 19 29.21 24.00 8.01
C LYS A 19 30.17 22.82 7.87
N ARG A 20 30.10 21.91 8.83
CA ARG A 20 30.79 20.62 8.72
C ARG A 20 30.19 19.84 7.56
N PRO A 21 31.01 19.22 6.70
CA PRO A 21 30.46 18.37 5.64
C PRO A 21 29.70 17.21 6.28
N TYR A 22 28.51 16.94 5.76
CA TYR A 22 27.75 15.74 6.07
C TYR A 22 27.64 14.90 4.80
N TYR A 23 27.73 13.59 4.94
CA TYR A 23 27.68 12.65 3.82
C TYR A 23 26.50 11.71 3.98
N HIS A 24 25.90 11.33 2.86
CA HIS A 24 24.90 10.28 2.86
C HIS A 24 25.57 8.93 3.12
N ARG A 25 25.05 8.17 4.08
CA ARG A 25 25.55 6.82 4.37
C ARG A 25 25.25 5.92 3.18
N LYS A 26 26.28 5.27 2.65
CA LYS A 26 26.14 4.23 1.62
C LYS A 26 26.29 2.87 2.29
N LEU A 27 25.28 2.02 2.11
CA LEU A 27 25.29 0.64 2.58
C LEU A 27 25.46 -0.27 1.38
N ASN A 28 26.38 -1.23 1.49
CA ASN A 28 26.52 -2.27 0.49
C ASN A 28 25.38 -3.28 0.62
N ARG A 29 25.07 -3.97 -0.48
CA ARG A 29 24.09 -5.05 -0.46
C ARG A 29 24.68 -6.29 0.21
N VAL A 30 23.87 -6.91 1.05
CA VAL A 30 24.04 -8.20 1.70
C VAL A 30 23.34 -9.26 0.84
N PRO A 31 23.77 -10.54 0.86
CA PRO A 31 22.98 -11.63 0.30
C PRO A 31 21.54 -11.63 0.81
N GLU A 32 20.62 -12.01 -0.08
CA GLU A 32 19.20 -12.15 0.26
C GLU A 32 18.93 -13.44 1.03
N VAL A 33 17.74 -13.52 1.64
CA VAL A 33 17.36 -14.63 2.53
C VAL A 33 17.28 -15.99 1.82
N ASP A 34 17.10 -16.00 0.51
CA ASP A 34 17.05 -17.21 -0.33
C ASP A 34 18.43 -17.84 -0.54
N GLN A 35 19.50 -17.05 -0.42
CA GLN A 35 20.89 -17.50 -0.56
C GLN A 35 21.47 -17.98 0.78
N CYS A 36 20.87 -17.60 1.90
CA CYS A 36 21.33 -17.99 3.22
C CYS A 36 21.09 -19.49 3.50
N GLY A 37 22.01 -20.09 4.25
CA GLY A 37 21.80 -21.42 4.83
C GLY A 37 20.70 -21.37 5.90
N VAL A 38 19.90 -22.45 6.01
CA VAL A 38 18.75 -22.52 6.93
C VAL A 38 19.13 -22.24 8.40
N ASN A 39 20.33 -22.66 8.80
CA ASN A 39 20.83 -22.52 10.17
C ASN A 39 21.86 -21.39 10.33
N ASP A 40 22.11 -20.60 9.29
CA ASP A 40 23.06 -19.48 9.36
C ASP A 40 22.36 -18.23 9.91
N ALA A 41 22.38 -18.09 11.23
CA ALA A 41 21.75 -16.97 11.91
C ALA A 41 22.39 -15.61 11.56
N ALA A 42 23.68 -15.58 11.23
CA ALA A 42 24.37 -14.32 10.88
C ALA A 42 23.89 -13.81 9.52
N CYS A 43 23.85 -14.68 8.51
CA CYS A 43 23.33 -14.33 7.19
C CYS A 43 21.86 -13.87 7.25
N ILE A 44 21.01 -14.60 7.98
CA ILE A 44 19.60 -14.24 8.14
C ILE A 44 19.45 -12.90 8.85
N TYR A 45 20.26 -12.62 9.87
CA TYR A 45 20.22 -11.36 10.60
C TYR A 45 20.61 -10.16 9.71
N GLU A 46 21.69 -10.29 8.92
CA GLU A 46 22.11 -9.21 8.02
C GLU A 46 21.07 -8.97 6.92
N ALA A 47 20.48 -10.04 6.36
CA ALA A 47 19.39 -9.95 5.40
C ALA A 47 18.15 -9.27 6.01
N ALA A 48 17.85 -9.56 7.29
CA ALA A 48 16.77 -8.91 8.05
C ALA A 48 16.98 -7.41 8.25
N GLU A 49 18.20 -7.00 8.58
CA GLU A 49 18.52 -5.58 8.70
C GLU A 49 18.43 -4.87 7.34
N GLN A 50 18.89 -5.50 6.25
CA GLN A 50 18.72 -4.93 4.92
C GLN A 50 17.23 -4.80 4.55
N PHE A 51 16.42 -5.82 4.79
CA PHE A 51 14.99 -5.79 4.53
C PHE A 51 14.26 -4.68 5.30
N ARG A 52 14.62 -4.46 6.58
CA ARG A 52 14.06 -3.38 7.40
C ARG A 52 14.37 -2.01 6.82
N LEU A 53 15.60 -1.81 6.34
CA LEU A 53 16.02 -0.58 5.68
C LEU A 53 15.31 -0.38 4.34
N ASP A 54 15.20 -1.42 3.52
CA ASP A 54 14.51 -1.33 2.23
C ASP A 54 13.00 -1.06 2.43
N LYS A 55 12.36 -1.66 3.44
CA LYS A 55 10.97 -1.36 3.84
C LYS A 55 10.80 0.10 4.27
N LEU A 56 11.78 0.65 5.00
CA LEU A 56 11.78 2.07 5.38
C LEU A 56 11.92 2.98 4.16
N VAL A 57 12.82 2.66 3.24
CA VAL A 57 13.02 3.42 2.00
C VAL A 57 11.76 3.38 1.13
N ASP A 58 11.16 2.22 0.93
CA ASP A 58 9.91 2.05 0.16
C ASP A 58 8.77 2.90 0.75
N ARG A 59 8.68 3.00 2.09
CA ARG A 59 7.70 3.88 2.75
C ARG A 59 7.92 5.35 2.40
N TYR A 60 9.18 5.82 2.37
CA TYR A 60 9.48 7.20 1.99
C TYR A 60 9.24 7.47 0.50
N ILE A 61 9.45 6.48 -0.37
CA ILE A 61 9.11 6.58 -1.80
C ILE A 61 7.61 6.85 -1.95
N LEU A 62 6.76 6.08 -1.27
CA LEU A 62 5.31 6.31 -1.27
C LEU A 62 4.95 7.71 -0.80
N HIS A 63 5.55 8.16 0.29
CA HIS A 63 5.30 9.49 0.85
C HIS A 63 5.68 10.60 -0.13
N ILE A 64 6.78 10.45 -0.87
CA ILE A 64 7.18 11.41 -1.91
C ILE A 64 6.16 11.45 -3.05
N LEU A 65 5.70 10.29 -3.53
CA LEU A 65 4.69 10.22 -4.60
C LEU A 65 3.36 10.82 -4.15
N GLN A 66 2.94 10.53 -2.92
CA GLN A 66 1.76 11.10 -2.31
C GLN A 66 1.84 12.62 -2.23
N ASN A 67 2.97 13.18 -1.76
CA ASN A 67 3.17 14.63 -1.71
C ASN A 67 3.13 15.26 -3.10
N ARG A 68 3.75 14.65 -4.11
CA ARG A 68 3.68 15.14 -5.50
C ARG A 68 2.25 15.20 -6.02
N ALA A 69 1.46 14.15 -5.76
CA ALA A 69 0.05 14.11 -6.14
C ALA A 69 -0.75 15.20 -5.41
N TYR A 70 -0.55 15.37 -4.10
CA TYR A 70 -1.21 16.42 -3.33
C TYR A 70 -0.83 17.84 -3.76
N ASP A 71 0.46 18.10 -3.98
CA ASP A 71 0.95 19.41 -4.42
C ASP A 71 0.33 19.78 -5.77
N CYS A 72 0.29 18.82 -6.71
CA CYS A 72 -0.39 19.01 -8.00
C CYS A 72 -1.88 19.35 -7.81
N LEU A 73 -2.58 18.58 -6.95
CA LEU A 73 -3.99 18.81 -6.66
C LEU A 73 -4.26 20.17 -6.00
N ILE A 74 -3.31 20.73 -5.25
CA ILE A 74 -3.42 22.06 -4.64
C ILE A 74 -3.20 23.15 -5.68
N GLN A 75 -2.19 23.00 -6.54
CA GLN A 75 -1.83 23.99 -7.55
C GLN A 75 -2.89 24.12 -8.66
N HIS A 76 -3.51 23.02 -9.08
CA HIS A 76 -4.44 23.01 -10.22
C HIS A 76 -5.93 23.11 -9.86
N LYS A 77 -6.28 23.42 -8.60
CA LYS A 77 -7.70 23.56 -8.19
C LYS A 77 -8.44 24.57 -9.08
N PRO A 78 -9.65 24.24 -9.58
CA PRO A 78 -10.48 23.06 -9.28
C PRO A 78 -10.24 21.83 -10.18
N TYR A 79 -9.45 21.95 -11.25
CA TYR A 79 -9.30 20.91 -12.27
C TYR A 79 -8.30 19.83 -11.84
N ARG A 80 -8.65 18.55 -12.07
CA ARG A 80 -7.81 17.40 -11.69
C ARG A 80 -7.11 16.72 -12.85
N GLU A 81 -7.53 17.02 -14.08
CA GLU A 81 -7.02 16.40 -15.31
C GLU A 81 -5.48 16.43 -15.42
N PRO A 82 -4.78 17.55 -15.09
CA PRO A 82 -3.32 17.59 -15.18
C PRO A 82 -2.61 16.63 -14.21
N CYS A 83 -3.28 16.26 -13.11
CA CYS A 83 -2.70 15.46 -12.02
C CYS A 83 -2.95 13.96 -12.16
N ILE A 84 -3.68 13.53 -13.20
CA ILE A 84 -4.13 12.14 -13.37
C ILE A 84 -2.97 11.14 -13.32
N LYS A 85 -1.88 11.42 -14.06
CA LYS A 85 -0.69 10.55 -14.09
C LYS A 85 -0.02 10.41 -12.71
N LEU A 86 0.09 11.52 -11.97
CA LEU A 86 0.69 11.50 -10.63
C LEU A 86 -0.15 10.71 -9.63
N ILE A 87 -1.48 10.76 -9.77
CA ILE A 87 -2.39 9.98 -8.93
C ILE A 87 -2.29 8.49 -9.28
N ASP A 88 -2.21 8.16 -10.57
CA ASP A 88 -2.03 6.79 -11.06
C ASP A 88 -0.71 6.17 -10.52
N ASP A 89 0.41 6.87 -10.70
CA ASP A 89 1.74 6.46 -10.18
C ASP A 89 1.70 6.21 -8.66
N TRP A 90 1.01 7.09 -7.91
CA TRP A 90 0.85 6.94 -6.47
C TRP A 90 0.00 5.73 -6.10
N GLN A 91 -1.13 5.51 -6.78
CA GLN A 91 -2.01 4.38 -6.50
C GLN A 91 -1.38 3.03 -6.89
N GLU A 92 -0.67 2.98 -8.01
CA GLU A 92 0.09 1.80 -8.44
C GLU A 92 1.18 1.46 -7.42
N SER A 93 1.97 2.46 -7.00
CA SER A 93 3.03 2.25 -6.01
C SER A 93 2.46 1.81 -4.65
N GLU A 94 1.33 2.36 -4.22
CA GLU A 94 0.65 1.96 -2.99
C GLU A 94 0.18 0.50 -3.05
N LEU A 95 -0.39 0.07 -4.18
CA LEU A 95 -0.77 -1.33 -4.39
C LEU A 95 0.46 -2.25 -4.36
N ASN A 96 1.54 -1.87 -5.05
CA ASN A 96 2.79 -2.64 -5.07
C ASN A 96 3.39 -2.79 -3.67
N TRP A 97 3.36 -1.72 -2.89
CA TRP A 97 3.79 -1.75 -1.49
C TRP A 97 2.92 -2.67 -0.65
N PHE A 98 1.60 -2.65 -0.81
CA PHE A 98 0.68 -3.53 -0.08
C PHE A 98 0.84 -5.00 -0.50
N ILE A 99 1.05 -5.28 -1.78
CA ILE A 99 1.36 -6.63 -2.28
C ILE A 99 2.62 -7.17 -1.60
N LYS A 100 3.67 -6.33 -1.43
CA LYS A 100 4.90 -6.74 -0.76
C LYS A 100 4.73 -6.86 0.76
N TYR A 101 4.32 -5.78 1.44
CA TYR A 101 4.37 -5.66 2.90
C TYR A 101 3.04 -5.81 3.64
N GLY A 102 1.91 -5.86 2.94
CA GLY A 102 0.59 -5.99 3.56
C GLY A 102 0.40 -7.32 4.29
N GLU A 103 -0.46 -7.33 5.31
CA GLU A 103 -0.94 -8.52 6.05
C GLU A 103 0.13 -9.39 6.74
N LEU A 104 1.38 -8.91 6.87
CA LEU A 104 2.51 -9.71 7.36
C LEU A 104 2.63 -9.78 8.90
N GLY A 105 1.84 -9.01 9.66
CA GLY A 105 1.90 -8.92 11.13
C GLY A 105 2.99 -7.97 11.68
N ALA A 106 2.74 -7.27 12.79
CA ALA A 106 3.66 -6.25 13.34
C ALA A 106 5.12 -6.74 13.51
N SER A 107 5.30 -8.02 13.81
CA SER A 107 6.59 -8.71 13.99
C SER A 107 7.12 -9.39 12.72
N ALA A 108 6.61 -9.04 11.53
CA ALA A 108 7.01 -9.65 10.27
C ALA A 108 8.51 -9.54 10.00
N ASP A 109 9.10 -10.66 9.60
CA ASP A 109 10.50 -10.73 9.19
C ASP A 109 10.64 -10.98 7.67
N VAL A 110 11.88 -11.03 7.18
CA VAL A 110 12.18 -11.31 5.76
C VAL A 110 11.66 -12.66 5.34
N MET A 111 11.73 -13.65 6.22
CA MET A 111 11.24 -15.00 5.97
C MET A 111 9.75 -15.00 5.65
N ASP A 112 8.95 -14.25 6.39
CA ASP A 112 7.51 -14.15 6.16
C ASP A 112 7.21 -13.48 4.80
N CYS A 113 7.94 -12.41 4.49
CA CYS A 113 7.84 -11.73 3.19
C CYS A 113 8.21 -12.67 2.04
N TYR A 114 9.26 -13.46 2.22
CA TYR A 114 9.72 -14.44 1.24
C TYR A 114 8.71 -15.58 1.05
N MET A 115 8.10 -16.07 2.12
CA MET A 115 7.01 -17.06 2.02
C MET A 115 5.79 -16.47 1.32
N LYS A 116 5.41 -15.22 1.61
CA LYS A 116 4.34 -14.53 0.89
C LYS A 116 4.62 -14.42 -0.61
N GLN A 117 5.85 -14.06 -0.98
CA GLN A 117 6.29 -14.02 -2.36
C GLN A 117 6.16 -15.39 -3.02
N LYS A 118 6.60 -16.47 -2.37
CA LYS A 118 6.43 -17.84 -2.86
C LYS A 118 4.96 -18.21 -3.06
N HIS A 119 4.11 -17.91 -2.08
CA HIS A 119 2.67 -18.16 -2.19
C HIS A 119 2.07 -17.46 -3.41
N ARG A 120 2.46 -16.21 -3.65
CA ARG A 120 2.05 -15.47 -4.85
C ARG A 120 2.52 -16.15 -6.13
N MET A 121 3.82 -16.47 -6.25
CA MET A 121 4.36 -17.10 -7.46
C MET A 121 3.71 -18.46 -7.75
N VAL A 122 3.45 -19.26 -6.71
CA VAL A 122 2.73 -20.54 -6.85
C VAL A 122 1.29 -20.33 -7.29
N TRP A 123 0.61 -19.31 -6.76
CA TRP A 123 -0.75 -18.97 -7.14
C TRP A 123 -0.85 -18.48 -8.60
N GLU A 124 0.08 -17.62 -9.03
CA GLU A 124 0.16 -17.11 -10.41
C GLU A 124 0.41 -18.24 -11.40
N ARG A 125 1.28 -19.20 -11.05
CA ARG A 125 1.51 -20.41 -11.85
C ARG A 125 0.26 -21.27 -12.02
N ARG A 126 -0.67 -21.25 -11.05
CA ARG A 126 -1.90 -22.06 -11.08
C ARG A 126 -3.05 -21.41 -11.86
N HIS A 127 -3.00 -20.08 -12.06
CA HIS A 127 -4.10 -19.31 -12.66
C HIS A 127 -3.61 -18.38 -13.78
N PRO A 128 -3.06 -18.91 -14.88
CA PRO A 128 -2.60 -18.09 -16.00
C PRO A 128 -3.73 -17.25 -16.61
N GLU A 129 -4.97 -17.76 -16.65
CA GLU A 129 -6.14 -17.07 -17.21
C GLU A 129 -6.45 -15.75 -16.49
N ILE A 130 -6.33 -15.74 -15.16
CA ILE A 130 -6.55 -14.52 -14.36
C ILE A 130 -5.43 -13.51 -14.60
N MET A 131 -4.21 -13.99 -14.84
CA MET A 131 -3.04 -13.12 -15.10
C MET A 131 -3.15 -12.44 -16.47
N GLU A 132 -3.58 -13.16 -17.51
CA GLU A 132 -3.85 -12.58 -18.82
C GLU A 132 -4.98 -11.54 -18.77
N GLU A 133 -6.06 -11.84 -18.04
CA GLU A 133 -7.17 -10.89 -17.84
C GLU A 133 -6.70 -9.62 -17.10
N ARG A 134 -5.89 -9.79 -16.04
CA ARG A 134 -5.31 -8.67 -15.29
C ARG A 134 -4.41 -7.82 -16.19
N GLN A 135 -3.60 -8.44 -17.03
CA GLN A 135 -2.72 -7.73 -17.96
C GLN A 135 -3.53 -6.89 -18.97
N LYS A 136 -4.58 -7.47 -19.57
CA LYS A 136 -5.49 -6.76 -20.47
C LYS A 136 -6.15 -5.56 -19.78
N ARG A 137 -6.64 -5.73 -18.55
CA ARG A 137 -7.24 -4.64 -17.75
C ARG A 137 -6.23 -3.53 -17.45
N TYR A 138 -4.98 -3.87 -17.17
CA TYR A 138 -3.92 -2.90 -16.90
C TYR A 138 -3.53 -2.11 -18.15
N GLU A 139 -3.43 -2.77 -19.30
CA GLU A 139 -3.20 -2.11 -20.59
C GLU A 139 -4.34 -1.15 -20.95
N GLU A 140 -5.59 -1.57 -20.73
CA GLU A 140 -6.77 -0.70 -20.92
C GLU A 140 -6.73 0.51 -19.98
N HIS A 141 -6.44 0.29 -18.69
CA HIS A 141 -6.33 1.37 -17.70
C HIS A 141 -5.26 2.39 -18.10
N LYS A 142 -4.07 1.95 -18.52
CA LYS A 142 -3.02 2.86 -19.00
C LYS A 142 -3.47 3.70 -20.19
N ARG A 143 -4.18 3.10 -21.15
CA ARG A 143 -4.76 3.85 -22.29
C ARG A 143 -5.77 4.89 -21.82
N ARG A 144 -6.61 4.58 -20.82
CA ARG A 144 -7.56 5.55 -20.24
C ARG A 144 -6.84 6.71 -19.55
N VAL A 145 -5.81 6.42 -18.76
CA VAL A 145 -4.96 7.41 -18.09
C VAL A 145 -4.27 8.33 -19.10
N GLU A 146 -3.79 7.79 -20.22
CA GLU A 146 -3.21 8.58 -21.32
C GLU A 146 -4.24 9.52 -21.98
N ASN A 147 -5.50 9.08 -22.08
CA ASN A 147 -6.60 9.90 -22.57
C ASN A 147 -7.12 10.92 -21.55
N GLY A 148 -6.60 10.92 -20.32
CA GLY A 148 -7.04 11.83 -19.25
C GLY A 148 -8.31 11.36 -18.53
N ASP A 149 -8.69 10.09 -18.64
CA ASP A 149 -9.76 9.49 -17.84
C ASP A 149 -9.15 8.56 -16.77
N LEU A 150 -9.31 8.92 -15.49
CA LEU A 150 -8.79 8.14 -14.36
C LEU A 150 -9.92 7.44 -13.62
N ASP A 151 -9.87 6.11 -13.63
CA ASP A 151 -10.71 5.29 -12.76
C ASP A 151 -10.09 5.13 -11.38
N TYR A 152 -10.62 5.86 -10.41
CA TYR A 152 -10.17 5.78 -9.02
C TYR A 152 -10.42 4.41 -8.35
N HIS A 153 -11.28 3.57 -8.91
CA HIS A 153 -11.60 2.25 -8.36
C HIS A 153 -10.68 1.14 -8.86
N PHE A 154 -9.86 1.40 -9.89
CA PHE A 154 -9.08 0.37 -10.56
C PHE A 154 -8.14 -0.38 -9.60
N TYR A 155 -7.30 0.34 -8.86
CA TYR A 155 -6.40 -0.26 -7.86
C TYR A 155 -7.09 -0.52 -6.51
N LYS A 156 -8.17 0.21 -6.22
CA LYS A 156 -8.86 0.22 -4.92
C LYS A 156 -10.35 -0.08 -5.09
N LYS A 157 -10.68 -1.35 -5.30
CA LYS A 157 -12.07 -1.80 -5.36
C LYS A 157 -12.70 -1.66 -3.97
N GLY A 158 -13.70 -0.78 -3.82
CA GLY A 158 -14.54 -0.67 -2.61
C GLY A 158 -14.26 0.47 -1.60
N LEU A 159 -13.47 1.51 -1.93
CA LEU A 159 -12.86 2.37 -0.89
C LEU A 159 -13.50 3.75 -0.53
N TYR A 160 -14.78 4.03 -0.83
CA TYR A 160 -15.35 5.37 -0.51
C TYR A 160 -16.31 5.44 0.71
N TRP A 161 -15.89 6.31 1.63
CA TRP A 161 -16.53 7.01 2.77
C TRP A 161 -17.25 6.23 3.89
N GLN A 162 -17.90 5.10 3.65
CA GLN A 162 -18.67 4.40 4.70
C GLN A 162 -17.85 3.39 5.55
N ASP A 163 -16.68 2.95 5.07
CA ASP A 163 -15.77 2.05 5.82
C ASP A 163 -14.69 2.78 6.65
N LYS A 164 -14.79 4.10 6.77
CA LYS A 164 -13.81 4.96 7.45
C LYS A 164 -13.67 4.74 8.95
N LYS A 165 -14.56 3.98 9.60
CA LYS A 165 -14.43 3.73 11.04
C LYS A 165 -13.22 2.88 11.40
N ASN A 166 -12.66 2.12 10.46
CA ASN A 166 -11.54 1.19 10.71
C ASN A 166 -10.32 1.37 9.78
N TYR A 167 -10.30 2.37 8.89
CA TYR A 167 -9.16 2.62 8.00
C TYR A 167 -8.06 3.40 8.72
N LEU A 168 -7.11 2.69 9.31
CA LEU A 168 -5.80 3.24 9.64
C LEU A 168 -4.92 3.05 8.40
N ALA A 169 -4.37 4.15 7.91
CA ALA A 169 -3.64 4.12 6.66
C ALA A 169 -2.45 3.13 6.71
N PRO A 170 -2.16 2.42 5.62
CA PRO A 170 -1.18 1.33 5.58
C PRO A 170 0.26 1.73 5.97
N TYR A 171 0.56 3.03 6.11
CA TYR A 171 1.86 3.54 6.51
C TYR A 171 2.09 3.57 8.03
N GLU A 172 1.12 3.21 8.86
CA GLU A 172 1.30 3.11 10.31
C GLU A 172 1.88 1.73 10.72
N PRO A 173 2.95 1.68 11.52
CA PRO A 173 3.67 0.44 11.84
C PRO A 173 2.85 -0.60 12.62
N PHE A 174 1.67 -0.25 13.13
CA PHE A 174 0.80 -1.11 13.96
C PHE A 174 -0.35 -1.76 13.18
N THR A 175 -0.55 -1.43 11.91
CA THR A 175 -1.65 -1.95 11.09
C THR A 175 -1.18 -3.02 10.12
N GLN A 176 -1.06 -4.22 10.65
CA GLN A 176 -0.81 -5.43 9.86
C GLN A 176 -1.91 -6.48 10.08
N ARG A 177 -3.16 -6.04 10.19
CA ARG A 177 -4.30 -6.97 10.16
C ARG A 177 -4.56 -7.40 8.71
N PRO A 178 -4.78 -8.70 8.41
CA PRO A 178 -5.42 -9.09 7.16
C PRO A 178 -6.83 -8.50 7.10
N GLY A 179 -7.24 -8.16 5.87
CA GLY A 179 -8.47 -7.41 5.58
C GLY A 179 -9.70 -8.01 6.26
N ILE A 180 -10.39 -7.18 7.05
CA ILE A 180 -11.79 -7.46 7.35
C ILE A 180 -12.58 -6.90 6.17
N GLU A 181 -13.32 -7.76 5.47
CA GLU A 181 -14.36 -7.34 4.55
C GLU A 181 -15.65 -7.18 5.38
N GLY A 182 -15.84 -5.99 5.96
CA GLY A 182 -16.97 -5.69 6.85
C GLY A 182 -16.77 -6.11 8.31
N ASP A 183 -17.74 -6.80 8.91
CA ASP A 183 -17.79 -7.17 10.35
C ASP A 183 -17.56 -8.68 10.62
N GLN A 184 -16.97 -9.43 9.67
CA GLN A 184 -16.69 -10.86 9.86
C GLN A 184 -15.25 -11.22 9.46
N PRO A 185 -14.57 -12.13 10.19
CA PRO A 185 -13.29 -12.66 9.74
C PRO A 185 -13.47 -13.49 8.47
N LEU A 186 -12.58 -13.34 7.49
CA LEU A 186 -12.44 -14.30 6.39
C LEU A 186 -12.15 -15.67 7.01
N SER A 187 -13.16 -16.53 7.06
CA SER A 187 -12.97 -17.91 7.49
C SER A 187 -12.04 -18.58 6.50
N LYS A 188 -10.78 -18.80 6.93
CA LYS A 188 -9.82 -19.67 6.26
C LYS A 188 -10.00 -21.12 6.71
N ASP A 189 -11.20 -21.51 7.18
CA ASP A 189 -11.49 -22.90 7.47
C ASP A 189 -11.87 -23.64 6.19
N TRP A 190 -11.01 -24.57 5.79
CA TRP A 190 -11.24 -25.46 4.65
C TRP A 190 -12.54 -26.29 4.79
N GLN A 191 -13.03 -26.47 6.02
CA GLN A 191 -14.29 -27.16 6.32
C GLN A 191 -15.53 -26.39 5.84
N TYR A 192 -15.47 -25.06 5.78
CA TYR A 192 -16.57 -24.22 5.28
C TYR A 192 -16.76 -24.39 3.77
N TYR A 193 -15.67 -24.34 2.99
CA TYR A 193 -15.72 -24.56 1.54
C TYR A 193 -16.12 -26.00 1.19
N LYS A 194 -15.72 -26.98 2.02
CA LYS A 194 -16.19 -28.35 1.88
C LYS A 194 -17.71 -28.44 2.02
N LYS A 195 -18.29 -27.76 3.02
CA LYS A 195 -19.75 -27.71 3.23
C LYS A 195 -20.49 -26.92 2.15
N LEU A 196 -19.89 -25.86 1.62
CA LEU A 196 -20.48 -25.08 0.51
C LEU A 196 -20.50 -25.89 -0.80
N ALA A 197 -19.46 -26.71 -1.02
CA ALA A 197 -19.39 -27.62 -2.16
C ALA A 197 -20.40 -28.78 -2.03
N GLU A 198 -20.65 -29.23 -0.79
CA GLU A 198 -21.65 -30.26 -0.48
C GLU A 198 -23.09 -29.71 -0.57
N ASP A 199 -23.34 -28.48 -0.10
CA ASP A 199 -24.65 -27.82 -0.08
C ASP A 199 -24.62 -26.38 -0.63
N PRO A 200 -24.99 -26.16 -1.91
CA PRO A 200 -25.05 -24.83 -2.53
C PRO A 200 -26.09 -23.87 -1.92
N GLU A 201 -27.04 -24.38 -1.14
CA GLU A 201 -28.07 -23.59 -0.45
C GLU A 201 -27.68 -23.16 0.96
N PHE A 202 -26.54 -23.63 1.47
CA PHE A 202 -26.06 -23.31 2.81
C PHE A 202 -25.91 -21.80 3.04
N ASP A 203 -25.41 -21.08 2.03
CA ASP A 203 -25.19 -19.64 2.10
C ASP A 203 -26.48 -18.82 1.98
N LYS A 204 -27.47 -19.33 1.23
CA LYS A 204 -28.78 -18.69 1.08
C LYS A 204 -29.56 -18.62 2.40
N LYS A 205 -29.36 -19.59 3.31
CA LYS A 205 -30.00 -19.62 4.63
C LYS A 205 -29.50 -18.53 5.58
N GLN A 206 -28.32 -17.95 5.35
CA GLN A 206 -27.78 -16.87 6.19
C GLN A 206 -28.36 -15.48 5.90
N GLY A 207 -29.27 -15.35 4.92
CA GLY A 207 -30.22 -14.23 4.84
C GLY A 207 -29.62 -12.84 5.03
N LYS A 208 -28.58 -12.47 4.28
CA LYS A 208 -28.12 -11.07 4.23
C LYS A 208 -28.81 -10.36 3.07
N THR A 209 -29.88 -9.63 3.37
CA THR A 209 -30.47 -8.62 2.49
C THR A 209 -30.30 -7.26 3.15
N ALA A 210 -29.69 -6.30 2.45
CA ALA A 210 -29.61 -4.91 2.93
C ALA A 210 -30.95 -4.22 2.68
N ASP A 211 -31.61 -3.74 3.73
CA ASP A 211 -32.81 -2.91 3.65
C ASP A 211 -32.52 -1.49 4.17
N TYR A 212 -32.79 -0.48 3.34
CA TYR A 212 -32.42 0.93 3.55
C TYR A 212 -33.56 1.78 4.15
N SER A 213 -34.52 1.16 4.83
CA SER A 213 -35.75 1.85 5.29
C SER A 213 -35.70 2.41 6.71
N ASN A 214 -34.74 2.02 7.56
CA ASN A 214 -34.69 2.43 8.97
C ASN A 214 -33.42 3.22 9.30
N ASN A 215 -33.46 4.53 9.05
CA ASN A 215 -32.43 5.50 9.45
C ASN A 215 -32.89 6.26 10.72
N PRO A 216 -32.28 6.06 11.90
CA PRO A 216 -32.64 6.78 13.13
C PRO A 216 -32.11 8.23 13.20
N PHE A 217 -31.42 8.73 12.17
CA PHE A 217 -30.80 10.05 12.17
C PHE A 217 -31.38 11.04 11.13
N ARG A 218 -32.67 10.89 10.77
CA ARG A 218 -33.43 12.01 10.23
C ARG A 218 -33.91 12.89 11.38
N GLY A 219 -32.99 13.67 11.94
CA GLY A 219 -33.25 14.58 13.04
C GLY A 219 -32.15 15.63 13.17
N ARG A 220 -32.40 16.79 12.55
CA ARG A 220 -31.90 18.12 12.92
C ARG A 220 -30.41 18.21 13.29
N TRP A 221 -29.57 18.61 12.33
CA TRP A 221 -28.73 19.82 12.31
C TRP A 221 -28.16 19.96 10.89
#